data_AF-A0A952PBY6-F1
#
_entry.id   AF-A0A952PBY6-F1
#
_cell.length_a   1.000
_cell.length_b   1.000
_cell.length_c   1.000
_cell.angle_alpha   90.00
_cell.angle_beta   90.00
_cell.angle_gamma   90.00
#
_symmetry.space_group_name_H-M   'P 1'
#
loop_
_entity.id
_entity.type
_entity.pdbx_description
1 polymer ?
#
loop_
_entity_poly.entity_id
_entity_poly.type
_entity_poly.pdbx_seq_one_letter_code
_entity_poly.pdbx_strand_id
1 'polypeptide(L)'
;MFSDYIPFILMPFIWWGVRYKLKKEDKYTPFKRKTLFIGIVSFFLTEIARSFYGPYIYKNDIFDYYLADTLGNSLGTVTAIFMVLSLSGKSTKKDWKIMAIIISGLVGYECLNFITGYPFDFRDVLATLIFGGISIAVYFQLLQKYKKNH
;
A
#
# COMPACT_ATOMS: atom_id res chain seq x y z
N MET A 1 -4.00 6.83 -22.35
CA MET A 1 -4.16 8.24 -21.95
C MET A 1 -4.69 8.31 -20.51
N PHE A 2 -3.96 7.72 -19.56
CA PHE A 2 -4.35 7.61 -18.14
C PHE A 2 -3.15 7.98 -17.25
N SER A 3 -2.70 9.22 -17.39
CA SER A 3 -1.55 9.78 -16.66
C SER A 3 -1.97 10.69 -15.49
N ASP A 4 -3.20 11.22 -15.45
CA ASP A 4 -3.36 12.54 -14.82
C ASP A 4 -4.26 12.65 -13.57
N TYR A 5 -4.81 11.56 -13.01
CA TYR A 5 -5.82 11.72 -11.94
C TYR A 5 -5.60 10.98 -10.62
N ILE A 6 -4.47 10.29 -10.44
CA ILE A 6 -4.23 9.55 -9.19
C ILE A 6 -3.66 10.36 -8.01
N PRO A 7 -3.09 11.59 -8.09
CA PRO A 7 -2.53 12.18 -6.87
C PRO A 7 -3.50 13.02 -6.02
N PHE A 8 -4.70 13.39 -6.48
CA PHE A 8 -5.44 14.48 -5.82
C PHE A 8 -6.46 14.11 -4.74
N ILE A 9 -7.05 12.91 -4.75
CA ILE A 9 -8.16 12.59 -3.83
C ILE A 9 -7.66 12.21 -2.42
N LEU A 10 -6.41 11.76 -2.28
CA LEU A 10 -5.79 11.44 -0.99
C LEU A 10 -4.86 12.53 -0.45
N MET A 11 -4.50 13.51 -1.27
CA MET A 11 -3.59 14.61 -0.92
C MET A 11 -4.02 15.44 0.30
N PRO A 12 -5.32 15.78 0.49
CA PRO A 12 -5.74 16.56 1.66
C PRO A 12 -5.54 15.81 2.98
N PHE A 13 -5.74 14.49 3.00
CA PHE A 13 -5.58 13.66 4.19
C PHE A 13 -4.12 13.38 4.53
N ILE A 14 -3.28 13.18 3.50
CA ILE A 14 -1.82 13.06 3.65
C ILE A 14 -1.23 14.38 4.15
N TRP A 15 -1.67 15.52 3.62
CA TRP A 15 -1.09 16.83 3.98
C TRP A 15 -1.55 17.34 5.34
N TRP A 16 -2.80 17.07 5.75
CA TRP A 16 -3.30 17.47 7.07
C TRP A 16 -2.66 16.63 8.20
N GLY A 17 -2.40 15.35 7.96
CA GLY A 17 -1.71 14.47 8.92
C GLY A 17 -0.23 14.80 9.12
N VAL A 18 0.47 15.28 8.08
CA VAL A 18 1.91 15.58 8.11
C VAL A 18 2.27 16.84 8.92
N ARG A 19 1.34 17.80 9.07
CA ARG A 19 1.63 19.06 9.79
C ARG A 19 1.54 18.98 11.33
N TYR A 20 0.87 17.98 11.90
CA TYR A 20 0.75 17.87 13.37
C TYR A 20 1.86 17.01 13.97
N LYS A 21 2.92 17.69 14.45
CA LYS A 21 4.06 17.21 15.28
C LYS A 21 5.29 16.69 14.54
N LEU A 22 6.02 17.62 13.94
CA LEU A 22 7.48 17.54 13.91
C LEU A 22 8.05 18.18 15.19
N LYS A 23 7.94 17.49 16.33
CA LYS A 23 8.69 17.87 17.54
C LYS A 23 8.98 16.67 18.43
N LYS A 24 10.29 16.47 18.64
CA LYS A 24 11.01 15.63 19.62
C LYS A 24 11.15 14.13 19.28
N GLU A 25 12.36 13.81 18.79
CA GLU A 25 13.07 12.53 18.80
C GLU A 25 12.24 11.29 19.20
N ASP A 26 11.69 10.62 18.19
CA ASP A 26 10.94 9.38 18.40
C ASP A 26 11.90 8.19 18.58
N LYS A 27 11.71 7.48 19.68
CA LYS A 27 12.34 6.21 20.11
C LYS A 27 12.22 5.03 19.10
N TYR A 28 11.79 5.29 17.86
CA TYR A 28 11.46 4.32 16.81
C TYR A 28 11.99 4.72 15.41
N THR A 29 13.04 5.54 15.32
CA THR A 29 13.78 5.81 14.07
C THR A 29 14.11 4.55 13.24
N PRO A 30 14.62 3.45 13.82
CA PRO A 30 14.90 2.25 13.03
C PRO A 30 13.64 1.51 12.57
N PHE A 31 12.55 1.56 13.33
CA PHE A 31 11.26 0.99 12.91
C PHE A 31 10.72 1.75 11.69
N LYS A 32 10.68 3.08 11.77
CA LYS A 32 10.24 3.95 10.66
C LYS A 32 11.09 3.76 9.41
N ARG A 33 12.40 3.60 9.56
CA ARG A 33 13.30 3.29 8.42
C ARG A 33 12.94 1.97 7.76
N LYS A 34 12.61 0.93 8.53
CA LYS A 34 12.21 -0.36 7.96
C LYS A 34 10.84 -0.30 7.28
N THR A 35 9.86 0.37 7.89
CA THR A 35 8.55 0.54 7.23
C THR A 35 8.69 1.36 5.96
N LEU A 36 9.48 2.44 5.97
CA LEU A 36 9.79 3.22 4.76
C LEU A 36 10.48 2.36 3.69
N PHE A 37 11.48 1.56 4.07
CA PHE A 37 12.19 0.68 3.16
C PHE A 37 11.25 -0.32 2.48
N ILE A 38 10.35 -0.96 3.25
CA ILE A 38 9.34 -1.88 2.70
C ILE A 38 8.43 -1.14 1.71
N GLY A 39 7.98 0.07 2.06
CA GLY A 39 7.14 0.88 1.19
C GLY A 39 7.83 1.24 -0.14
N ILE A 40 9.09 1.71 -0.08
CA ILE A 40 9.87 2.09 -1.27
C ILE A 40 10.15 0.88 -2.16
N VAL A 41 10.58 -0.24 -1.58
CA VAL A 41 10.86 -1.47 -2.36
C VAL A 41 9.57 -1.95 -3.04
N SER A 42 8.45 -1.97 -2.31
CA SER A 42 7.16 -2.38 -2.88
C SER A 42 6.71 -1.44 -4.00
N PHE A 43 6.97 -0.13 -3.87
CA PHE A 43 6.66 0.85 -4.91
C PHE A 43 7.42 0.54 -6.21
N PHE A 44 8.74 0.39 -6.13
CA PHE A 44 9.55 0.09 -7.31
C PHE A 44 9.17 -1.26 -7.92
N LEU A 45 8.88 -2.29 -7.12
CA LEU A 45 8.40 -3.57 -7.63
C LEU A 45 7.04 -3.44 -8.33
N THR A 46 6.14 -2.59 -7.82
CA THR A 46 4.84 -2.29 -8.46
C THR A 46 5.04 -1.62 -9.82
N GLU A 47 5.93 -0.63 -9.89
CA GLU A 47 6.20 0.09 -11.14
C GLU A 47 6.93 -0.78 -12.17
N ILE A 48 7.85 -1.64 -11.73
CA ILE A 48 8.49 -2.64 -12.59
C ILE A 48 7.43 -3.64 -13.10
N ALA A 49 6.53 -4.08 -12.22
CA ALA A 49 5.48 -5.01 -12.59
C ALA A 49 4.56 -4.42 -13.68
N ARG A 50 4.14 -3.16 -13.52
CA ARG A 50 3.29 -2.46 -14.48
C ARG A 50 4.00 -2.12 -15.79
N SER A 51 5.26 -1.70 -15.72
CA SER A 51 5.98 -1.19 -16.89
C SER A 51 6.64 -2.29 -17.73
N PHE A 52 7.02 -3.41 -17.11
CA PHE A 52 7.78 -4.46 -17.77
C PHE A 52 7.10 -5.83 -17.69
N TYR A 53 6.76 -6.29 -16.49
CA TYR A 53 6.25 -7.66 -16.29
C TYR A 53 4.90 -7.87 -16.98
N GLY A 54 3.90 -7.04 -16.69
CA GLY A 54 2.56 -7.15 -17.28
C GLY A 54 2.61 -7.10 -18.82
N PRO A 55 3.21 -6.05 -19.42
CA PRO A 55 3.37 -5.97 -20.87
C PRO A 55 4.10 -7.17 -21.47
N TYR A 56 5.09 -7.74 -20.78
CA TYR A 56 5.77 -8.95 -21.24
C TYR A 56 4.85 -10.17 -21.23
N ILE A 57 4.09 -10.38 -20.16
CA ILE A 57 3.14 -11.50 -20.05
C ILE A 57 2.09 -11.41 -21.16
N TYR A 58 1.46 -10.24 -21.33
CA TYR A 58 0.43 -10.04 -22.35
C TYR A 58 0.97 -10.16 -23.78
N LYS A 59 2.21 -9.69 -24.04
CA LYS A 59 2.81 -9.77 -25.38
C LYS A 59 3.16 -11.20 -25.80
N ASN A 60 3.48 -12.07 -24.85
CA ASN A 60 3.92 -13.44 -25.13
C ASN A 60 2.81 -14.47 -24.88
N ASP A 61 1.56 -14.03 -24.64
CA ASP A 61 0.40 -14.88 -24.32
C ASP A 61 0.69 -15.89 -23.20
N ILE A 62 1.49 -15.49 -22.20
CA ILE A 62 1.86 -16.35 -21.09
C ILE A 62 0.70 -16.38 -20.08
N PHE A 63 0.23 -17.58 -19.74
CA PHE A 63 -0.73 -17.72 -18.65
C PHE A 63 -0.01 -17.74 -17.29
N ASP A 64 -0.07 -16.62 -16.57
CA ASP A 64 0.60 -16.42 -15.28
C ASP A 64 -0.36 -16.47 -14.08
N TYR A 65 -1.51 -17.11 -14.24
CA TYR A 65 -2.57 -17.17 -13.24
C TYR A 65 -3.09 -15.80 -12.79
N TYR A 66 -3.10 -14.81 -13.69
CA TYR A 66 -3.61 -13.45 -13.46
C TYR A 66 -2.76 -12.64 -12.46
N LEU A 67 -1.49 -13.01 -12.31
CA LEU A 67 -0.56 -12.28 -11.46
C LEU A 67 -0.29 -10.89 -12.06
N ALA A 68 -0.09 -10.80 -13.38
CA ALA A 68 0.10 -9.54 -14.10
C ALA A 68 -1.04 -8.54 -13.86
N ASP A 69 -2.28 -9.03 -13.85
CA ASP A 69 -3.48 -8.21 -13.63
C ASP A 69 -3.52 -7.65 -12.21
N THR A 70 -3.14 -8.46 -11.21
CA THR A 70 -3.33 -8.14 -9.79
C THR A 70 -2.13 -7.49 -9.10
N LEU A 71 -0.93 -7.57 -9.69
CA LEU A 71 0.32 -7.07 -9.08
C LEU A 71 0.25 -5.59 -8.72
N GLY A 72 -0.48 -4.80 -9.52
CA GLY A 72 -0.74 -3.39 -9.25
C GLY A 72 -1.43 -3.18 -7.90
N ASN A 73 -2.44 -3.99 -7.58
CA ASN A 73 -3.20 -3.90 -6.34
C ASN A 73 -2.55 -4.67 -5.19
N SER A 74 -1.88 -5.79 -5.46
CA SER A 74 -1.07 -6.51 -4.47
C SER A 74 0.03 -5.63 -3.88
N LEU A 75 1.05 -5.29 -4.67
CA LEU A 75 2.22 -4.55 -4.20
C LEU A 75 1.89 -3.06 -3.99
N GLY A 76 0.90 -2.53 -4.73
CA GLY A 76 0.36 -1.19 -4.49
C GLY A 76 -0.26 -1.06 -3.10
N THR A 77 -1.00 -2.08 -2.63
CA THR A 77 -1.54 -2.10 -1.25
C THR A 77 -0.43 -2.07 -0.21
N VAL A 78 0.60 -2.90 -0.37
CA VAL A 78 1.78 -2.91 0.52
C VAL A 78 2.45 -1.54 0.54
N THR A 79 2.65 -0.96 -0.64
CA THR A 79 3.23 0.38 -0.80
C THR A 79 2.42 1.43 -0.05
N ALA A 80 1.11 1.52 -0.29
CA ALA A 80 0.24 2.51 0.33
C ALA A 80 0.28 2.42 1.86
N ILE A 81 0.16 1.19 2.39
CA ILE A 81 0.18 0.94 3.83
C ILE A 81 1.52 1.36 4.44
N PHE A 82 2.64 0.85 3.94
CA PHE A 82 3.94 1.06 4.57
C PHE A 82 4.49 2.48 4.37
N MET A 83 4.17 3.13 3.26
CA MET A 83 4.48 4.56 3.06
C MET A 83 3.73 5.42 4.07
N VAL A 84 2.41 5.26 4.20
CA VAL A 84 1.62 6.04 5.17
C VAL A 84 2.08 5.79 6.62
N LEU A 85 2.34 4.53 6.97
CA LEU A 85 2.83 4.18 8.31
C LEU A 85 4.25 4.69 8.59
N SER A 86 5.10 4.84 7.57
CA SER A 86 6.44 5.42 7.75
C SER A 86 6.39 6.92 8.05
N LEU A 87 5.40 7.62 7.51
CA LEU A 87 5.14 9.04 7.72
C LEU A 87 4.37 9.30 9.03
N SER A 88 3.71 8.28 9.58
CA SER A 88 2.95 8.41 10.81
C SER A 88 3.87 8.62 12.03
N GLY A 89 3.44 9.47 12.95
CA GLY A 89 4.28 9.92 14.07
C GLY A 89 4.64 8.80 15.05
N LYS A 90 3.69 7.99 15.50
CA LYS A 90 3.92 6.97 16.53
C LYS A 90 3.53 5.59 16.04
N SER A 91 4.44 4.63 16.21
CA SER A 91 4.18 3.22 15.93
C SER A 91 3.41 2.60 17.09
N THR A 92 2.14 2.28 16.87
CA THR A 92 1.27 1.77 17.94
C THR A 92 0.50 0.53 17.52
N LYS A 93 0.03 -0.23 18.53
CA LYS A 93 -0.95 -1.30 18.28
C LYS A 93 -2.26 -0.78 17.69
N LYS A 94 -2.54 0.53 17.65
CA LYS A 94 -3.75 1.11 17.05
C LYS A 94 -3.59 1.41 15.56
N ASP A 95 -2.39 1.27 15.00
CA ASP A 95 -2.08 1.57 13.60
C ASP A 95 -2.84 0.64 12.64
N TRP A 96 -3.32 -0.53 13.10
CA TRP A 96 -4.21 -1.39 12.32
C TRP A 96 -5.46 -0.65 11.82
N LYS A 97 -5.93 0.39 12.54
CA LYS A 97 -7.06 1.22 12.10
C LYS A 97 -6.71 2.03 10.85
N ILE A 98 -5.49 2.57 10.78
CA ILE A 98 -5.00 3.28 9.60
C ILE A 98 -4.92 2.31 8.43
N MET A 99 -4.37 1.11 8.67
CA MET A 99 -4.27 0.06 7.65
C MET A 99 -5.65 -0.36 7.15
N ALA A 100 -6.62 -0.57 8.05
CA ALA A 100 -7.99 -0.91 7.70
C ALA A 100 -8.67 0.19 6.87
N ILE A 101 -8.45 1.46 7.21
CA ILE A 101 -8.94 2.60 6.42
C ILE A 101 -8.34 2.56 5.00
N ILE A 102 -7.02 2.36 4.88
CA ILE A 102 -6.35 2.26 3.57
C ILE A 102 -6.92 1.10 2.75
N ILE A 103 -7.01 -0.10 3.33
CA ILE A 103 -7.56 -1.29 2.66
C ILE A 103 -9.00 -1.04 2.22
N SER A 104 -9.84 -0.49 3.11
CA SER A 104 -11.23 -0.17 2.78
C SER A 104 -11.36 0.89 1.69
N GLY A 105 -10.44 1.86 1.67
CA GLY A 105 -10.38 2.89 0.64
C GLY A 105 -9.97 2.32 -0.71
N LEU A 106 -9.01 1.39 -0.76
CA LEU A 106 -8.60 0.70 -1.99
C LEU A 106 -9.71 -0.21 -2.52
N VAL A 107 -10.39 -0.98 -1.66
CA VAL A 107 -11.56 -1.78 -2.07
C VAL A 107 -12.71 -0.87 -2.53
N GLY A 108 -12.94 0.23 -1.82
CA GLY A 108 -13.95 1.23 -2.20
C GLY A 108 -13.63 1.90 -3.53
N TYR A 109 -12.35 2.11 -3.86
CA TYR A 109 -11.92 2.62 -5.15
C TYR A 109 -12.33 1.69 -6.29
N GLU A 110 -12.17 0.37 -6.15
CA GLU A 110 -12.64 -0.59 -7.16
C GLU A 110 -14.17 -0.60 -7.30
N CYS A 111 -14.90 -0.48 -6.19
CA CYS A 111 -16.35 -0.33 -6.23
C CYS A 111 -16.78 0.97 -6.94
N LEU A 112 -16.04 2.07 -6.77
CA LEU A 112 -16.31 3.35 -7.43
C LEU A 112 -15.96 3.30 -8.94
N ASN A 113 -14.89 2.59 -9.32
CA ASN A 113 -14.57 2.33 -10.72
C ASN A 113 -15.73 1.60 -11.41
N PHE A 114 -16.35 0.65 -10.72
CA PHE A 114 -17.54 -0.03 -11.24
C PHE A 114 -18.73 0.92 -11.47
N ILE A 115 -19.00 1.81 -10.53
CA ILE A 115 -20.08 2.80 -10.64
C ILE A 115 -19.84 3.80 -11.78
N THR A 116 -18.58 4.09 -12.09
CA THR A 116 -18.19 5.02 -13.18
C THR A 116 -18.12 4.35 -14.56
N GLY A 117 -18.46 3.05 -14.66
CA GLY A 117 -18.59 2.32 -15.93
C GLY A 117 -17.39 1.46 -16.31
N TYR A 118 -16.37 1.35 -15.46
CA TYR A 118 -15.28 0.38 -15.63
C TYR A 118 -15.72 -1.00 -15.11
N PRO A 119 -15.17 -2.11 -15.62
CA PRO A 119 -15.47 -3.43 -15.08
C PRO A 119 -14.99 -3.55 -13.63
N PHE A 120 -15.82 -4.14 -12.77
CA PHE A 120 -15.43 -4.48 -11.40
C PHE A 120 -14.47 -5.68 -11.43
N ASP A 121 -13.22 -5.46 -11.04
CA ASP A 121 -12.24 -6.55 -10.94
C ASP A 121 -12.23 -7.15 -9.52
N PHE A 122 -12.91 -8.29 -9.38
CA PHE A 122 -12.95 -9.02 -8.12
C PHE A 122 -11.57 -9.55 -7.69
N ARG A 123 -10.67 -9.81 -8.65
CA ARG A 123 -9.32 -10.32 -8.35
C ARG A 123 -8.48 -9.25 -7.68
N ASP A 124 -8.66 -8.01 -8.11
CA ASP A 124 -8.03 -6.83 -7.53
C ASP A 124 -8.50 -6.54 -6.10
N VAL A 125 -9.78 -6.76 -5.83
CA VAL A 125 -10.32 -6.71 -4.46
C VAL A 125 -9.72 -7.82 -3.61
N LEU A 126 -9.67 -9.06 -4.11
CA LEU A 126 -9.04 -10.17 -3.40
C LEU A 126 -7.55 -9.92 -3.14
N ALA A 127 -6.82 -9.42 -4.13
CA ALA A 127 -5.41 -9.07 -4.02
C ALA A 127 -5.18 -8.03 -2.93
N THR A 128 -6.01 -6.98 -2.90
CA THR A 128 -5.98 -5.93 -1.87
C THR A 128 -6.23 -6.51 -0.48
N LEU A 129 -7.20 -7.41 -0.32
CA LEU A 129 -7.50 -8.03 0.98
C LEU A 129 -6.37 -8.96 1.45
N ILE A 130 -5.83 -9.79 0.56
CA ILE A 130 -4.74 -10.72 0.88
C ILE A 130 -3.47 -9.94 1.26
N PHE A 131 -3.03 -9.01 0.41
CA PHE A 131 -1.80 -8.25 0.65
C PHE A 131 -1.96 -7.21 1.77
N GLY A 132 -3.17 -6.69 1.98
CA GLY A 132 -3.52 -5.91 3.16
C GLY A 132 -3.38 -6.73 4.44
N GLY A 133 -3.91 -7.96 4.46
CA GLY A 133 -3.76 -8.90 5.57
C GLY A 133 -2.30 -9.27 5.86
N ILE A 134 -1.53 -9.56 4.81
CA ILE A 134 -0.08 -9.81 4.91
C ILE A 134 0.63 -8.58 5.50
N SER A 135 0.30 -7.38 5.04
CA SER A 135 0.89 -6.14 5.55
C SER A 135 0.61 -5.94 7.03
N ILE A 136 -0.61 -6.23 7.49
CA ILE A 136 -0.99 -6.22 8.91
C ILE A 136 -0.13 -7.21 9.71
N ALA A 137 0.02 -8.44 9.23
CA ALA A 137 0.84 -9.45 9.89
C ALA A 137 2.32 -9.02 10.01
N VAL A 138 2.91 -8.55 8.90
CA VAL A 138 4.30 -8.06 8.86
C VAL A 138 4.49 -6.87 9.80
N TYR A 139 3.56 -5.91 9.79
CA TYR A 139 3.61 -4.75 10.68
C TYR A 139 3.62 -5.18 12.16
N PHE A 140 2.73 -6.10 12.56
CA PHE A 140 2.68 -6.57 13.94
C PHE A 140 3.94 -7.35 14.34
N GLN A 141 4.51 -8.17 13.45
CA GLN A 141 5.79 -8.84 13.68
C GLN A 141 6.93 -7.84 13.89
N LEU A 142 7.01 -6.80 13.06
CA LEU A 142 7.96 -5.71 13.24
C LEU A 142 7.74 -5.03 14.59
N LEU A 143 6.51 -4.67 14.93
CA LEU A 143 6.20 -3.97 16.17
C LEU A 143 6.60 -4.79 17.41
N GLN A 144 6.36 -6.10 17.40
CA GLN A 144 6.77 -7.01 18.47
C GLN A 144 8.31 -7.09 18.60
N LYS A 145 9.01 -7.24 17.47
CA LYS A 145 10.48 -7.30 17.44
C LYS A 145 11.12 -6.05 18.01
N TYR A 146 10.58 -4.88 17.70
CA TYR A 146 11.09 -3.61 18.22
C TYR A 146 10.76 -3.39 19.70
N LYS A 147 9.59 -3.83 20.17
CA LYS A 147 9.24 -3.77 21.60
C LYS A 147 10.03 -4.74 22.48
N LYS A 148 10.55 -5.84 21.93
CA LYS A 148 11.37 -6.79 22.70
C LYS A 148 12.80 -6.30 22.89
N ASN A 149 13.29 -5.47 21.97
CA ASN A 149 14.68 -5.02 21.94
C ASN A 149 14.93 -3.71 22.70
N HIS A 150 13.90 -3.08 23.26
CA HIS A 150 13.91 -1.79 23.98
C HIS A 150 12.97 -1.84 25.18
#